data_AF-A0A1I1G7Q2-F1
#
_entry.id   AF-A0A1I1G7Q2-F1
#
_cell.length_a   1.000
_cell.length_b   1.000
_cell.length_c   1.000
_cell.angle_alpha   90.00
_cell.angle_beta   90.00
_cell.angle_gamma   90.00
#
_symmetry.space_group_name_H-M   'P 1'
#
loop_
_entity.id
_entity.type
_entity.pdbx_description
1 polymer ?
#
loop_
_entity_poly.entity_id
_entity_poly.type
_entity_poly.pdbx_seq_one_letter_code
_entity_poly.pdbx_strand_id
1 'polypeptide(L)'
;MKNIKSAFKFKGMVHSDNQFHHPLNEQIESIAPSYITVPGGKHIAQYAPTVQGESIDYDPAKNCQGSFMSYKFQVHNNCYNYSCNVATNSFAQPGRKHGLFLGAPTGEWVVDGARQDGLEYVGNCLSQVRDHASNAPEGHYVALLISPADQSVGWPGDYHWVRCDDNVSLNTWSQKDGGDQVTNFDFAGNAIVNPQEANWVVNQGPMKQDDPNDIIVTYDFYGYLFVPKGKIDII
;
A
#
# COMPACT_ATOMS: atom_id res chain seq x y z
N MET A 1 5.11 26.54 58.81
CA MET A 1 5.28 26.83 57.36
C MET A 1 5.68 25.54 56.67
N LYS A 2 4.81 24.97 55.81
CA LYS A 2 5.13 23.73 55.07
C LYS A 2 5.93 24.10 53.82
N ASN A 3 7.18 23.65 53.74
CA ASN A 3 8.00 23.72 52.54
C ASN A 3 7.43 22.78 51.48
N ILE A 4 6.74 23.32 50.48
CA ILE A 4 6.33 22.57 49.29
C ILE A 4 7.50 22.66 48.31
N LYS A 5 8.32 21.61 48.24
CA LYS A 5 9.25 21.43 47.11
C LYS A 5 8.41 21.04 45.90
N SER A 6 8.09 22.01 45.04
CA SER A 6 7.55 21.73 43.72
C SER A 6 8.67 21.11 42.88
N ALA A 7 8.51 19.85 42.49
CA ALA A 7 9.37 19.22 41.51
C ALA A 7 9.12 19.91 40.16
N PHE A 8 10.17 20.52 39.58
CA PHE A 8 10.12 20.98 38.19
C PHE A 8 9.84 19.77 37.29
N LYS A 9 8.62 19.71 36.77
CA LYS A 9 8.24 18.76 35.73
C LYS A 9 8.29 19.54 34.41
N PHE A 10 9.23 19.21 33.53
CA PHE A 10 9.16 19.66 32.15
C PHE A 10 7.94 19.01 31.50
N LYS A 11 6.79 19.68 31.59
CA LYS A 11 5.68 19.45 30.66
C LYS A 11 6.04 20.24 29.41
N GLY A 12 6.07 19.60 28.24
CA GLY A 12 6.29 20.24 26.94
C GLY A 12 5.16 21.19 26.52
N MET A 13 4.68 22.02 27.45
CA MET A 13 3.67 23.05 27.23
C MET A 13 4.42 24.37 27.08
N VAL A 14 4.38 24.91 25.87
CA VAL A 14 4.98 26.21 25.60
C VAL A 14 4.10 27.31 26.21
N HIS A 15 4.73 28.30 26.84
CA HIS A 15 4.04 29.46 27.41
C HIS A 15 3.36 30.28 26.29
N SER A 16 2.15 30.82 26.54
CA SER A 16 1.34 31.53 25.54
C SER A 16 2.03 32.73 24.89
N ASP A 17 3.02 33.29 25.58
CA ASP A 17 3.71 34.53 25.20
C ASP A 17 5.12 34.26 24.65
N ASN A 18 5.43 32.99 24.34
CA ASN A 18 6.73 32.63 23.79
C ASN A 18 6.81 33.02 22.30
N GLN A 19 7.45 34.16 22.02
CA GLN A 19 7.73 34.71 20.69
C GLN A 19 8.30 33.71 19.66
N PHE A 20 8.94 32.61 20.08
CA PHE A 20 9.48 31.57 19.19
C PHE A 20 8.47 30.46 18.85
N HIS A 21 7.30 30.46 19.47
CA HIS A 21 6.25 29.45 19.33
C HIS A 21 4.85 30.05 19.17
N HIS A 22 4.74 31.35 18.85
CA HIS A 22 3.46 31.85 18.38
C HIS A 22 3.10 31.13 17.07
N PRO A 23 1.84 30.70 16.89
CA PRO A 23 1.38 30.34 15.58
C PRO A 23 1.55 31.57 14.69
N LEU A 24 2.41 31.46 13.69
CA LEU A 24 2.45 32.44 12.61
C LEU A 24 1.05 32.40 11.97
N ASN A 25 0.40 33.56 11.84
CA ASN A 25 -0.79 33.72 11.01
C ASN A 25 -0.38 33.61 9.53
N GLU A 26 0.26 32.51 9.17
CA GLU A 26 0.42 32.11 7.78
C GLU A 26 -0.93 31.58 7.30
N GLN A 27 -1.19 31.80 6.02
CA GLN A 27 -2.38 31.35 5.30
C GLN A 27 -2.78 29.96 5.76
N ILE A 28 -4.07 29.66 5.81
CA ILE A 28 -4.60 28.33 6.15
C ILE A 28 -3.97 27.31 5.18
N GLU A 29 -2.77 26.83 5.51
CA GLU A 29 -2.15 25.69 4.88
C GLU A 29 -3.09 24.57 5.24
N SER A 30 -3.74 24.01 4.23
CA SER A 30 -4.68 22.90 4.41
C SER A 30 -3.99 21.83 5.26
N ILE A 31 -4.41 21.71 6.52
CA ILE A 31 -3.85 20.71 7.43
C ILE A 31 -4.42 19.36 6.98
N ALA A 32 -3.53 18.44 6.62
CA ALA A 32 -3.92 17.10 6.25
C ALA A 32 -4.76 16.43 7.37
N PRO A 33 -5.71 15.55 6.99
CA PRO A 33 -6.01 15.14 5.63
C PRO A 33 -6.91 16.13 4.87
N SER A 34 -6.69 16.25 3.56
CA SER A 34 -7.74 16.68 2.63
C SER A 34 -8.68 15.49 2.35
N TYR A 35 -9.81 15.73 1.70
CA TYR A 35 -10.76 14.68 1.35
C TYR A 35 -11.06 14.65 -0.14
N ILE A 36 -11.08 13.46 -0.72
CA ILE A 36 -11.52 13.19 -2.08
C ILE A 36 -12.89 12.52 -2.02
N THR A 37 -13.82 13.00 -2.84
CA THR A 37 -15.15 12.40 -2.97
C THR A 37 -15.13 11.37 -4.09
N VAL A 38 -15.50 10.14 -3.76
CA VAL A 38 -15.67 9.04 -4.73
C VAL A 38 -17.17 8.78 -4.98
N PRO A 39 -17.54 8.03 -6.03
CA PRO A 39 -18.94 7.69 -6.31
C PRO A 39 -19.66 7.13 -5.07
N GLY A 40 -20.94 7.51 -4.94
CA GLY A 40 -21.73 7.24 -3.73
C GLY A 40 -21.52 8.25 -2.60
N GLY A 41 -20.79 9.35 -2.85
CA GLY A 41 -20.64 10.46 -1.89
C GLY A 41 -19.74 10.14 -0.69
N LYS A 42 -18.94 9.07 -0.78
CA LYS A 42 -17.99 8.72 0.27
C LYS A 42 -16.76 9.60 0.20
N HIS A 43 -16.24 9.98 1.36
CA HIS A 43 -15.04 10.81 1.48
C HIS A 43 -13.85 9.95 1.89
N ILE A 44 -12.76 10.06 1.13
CA ILE A 44 -11.51 9.36 1.37
C ILE A 44 -10.48 10.38 1.84
N ALA A 45 -9.86 10.13 3.00
CA ALA A 45 -8.78 10.97 3.51
C ALA A 45 -7.53 10.86 2.63
N GLN A 46 -6.95 11.99 2.27
CA GLN A 46 -5.69 12.10 1.55
C GLN A 46 -4.71 12.94 2.36
N TYR A 47 -3.55 12.37 2.68
CA TYR A 47 -2.58 12.96 3.63
C TYR A 47 -1.47 13.77 2.95
N ALA A 48 -1.37 13.71 1.62
CA ALA A 48 -0.52 14.52 0.77
C ALA A 48 -0.96 14.40 -0.71
N PRO A 49 -0.53 15.31 -1.60
CA PRO A 49 -0.78 15.17 -3.04
C PRO A 49 -0.32 13.82 -3.59
N THR A 50 -0.96 13.33 -4.63
CA THR A 50 -0.56 12.08 -5.30
C THR A 50 0.76 12.25 -6.02
N VAL A 51 1.66 11.28 -5.85
CA VAL A 51 2.96 11.25 -6.53
C VAL A 51 3.05 10.01 -7.41
N GLN A 52 3.13 10.24 -8.73
CA GLN A 52 3.35 9.21 -9.74
C GLN A 52 4.83 8.80 -9.74
N GLY A 53 5.10 7.50 -9.94
CA GLY A 53 6.44 6.97 -10.06
C GLY A 53 6.99 7.07 -11.48
N GLU A 54 8.27 7.40 -11.60
CA GLU A 54 8.96 7.57 -12.89
C GLU A 54 9.90 6.40 -13.25
N SER A 55 10.27 5.60 -12.25
CA SER A 55 11.11 4.41 -12.42
C SER A 55 10.44 3.21 -11.74
N ILE A 56 10.64 2.04 -12.34
CA ILE A 56 10.24 0.73 -11.83
C ILE A 56 11.38 0.05 -11.07
N ASP A 57 12.60 0.61 -11.13
CA ASP A 57 13.75 0.07 -10.43
C ASP A 57 13.46 0.00 -8.94
N TYR A 58 14.02 -1.02 -8.28
CA TYR A 58 13.98 -1.16 -6.84
C TYR A 58 14.84 -0.08 -6.16
N ASP A 59 14.26 1.10 -5.96
CA ASP A 59 14.83 2.22 -5.20
C ASP A 59 13.72 2.85 -4.32
N PRO A 60 13.25 2.15 -3.29
CA PRO A 60 12.11 2.59 -2.49
C PRO A 60 12.34 3.94 -1.79
N ALA A 61 13.60 4.31 -1.54
CA ALA A 61 13.95 5.60 -0.97
C ALA A 61 13.68 6.78 -1.92
N LYS A 62 13.71 6.57 -3.24
CA LYS A 62 13.45 7.61 -4.24
C LYS A 62 12.14 7.45 -5.00
N ASN A 63 11.65 6.22 -5.14
CA ASN A 63 10.37 5.92 -5.80
C ASN A 63 9.25 6.78 -5.19
N CYS A 64 8.45 7.43 -6.05
CA CYS A 64 7.41 8.37 -5.66
C CYS A 64 7.88 9.43 -4.63
N GLN A 65 9.07 10.01 -4.86
CA GLN A 65 9.69 11.01 -3.97
C GLN A 65 9.91 10.50 -2.53
N GLY A 66 10.13 9.20 -2.37
CA GLY A 66 10.34 8.55 -1.08
C GLY A 66 9.07 8.38 -0.25
N SER A 67 7.88 8.61 -0.83
CA SER A 67 6.60 8.52 -0.11
C SER A 67 6.34 7.13 0.49
N PHE A 68 6.89 6.08 -0.11
CA PHE A 68 6.75 4.70 0.40
C PHE A 68 7.62 4.39 1.62
N MET A 69 8.63 5.22 1.91
CA MET A 69 9.58 5.04 3.03
C MET A 69 9.56 6.19 4.04
N SER A 70 8.87 7.29 3.72
CA SER A 70 8.71 8.44 4.60
C SER A 70 7.82 8.09 5.79
N TYR A 71 8.29 8.31 7.03
CA TYR A 71 7.49 8.08 8.23
C TYR A 71 6.11 8.79 8.21
N LYS A 72 5.99 9.91 7.49
CA LYS A 72 4.75 10.69 7.37
C LYS A 72 3.75 10.07 6.39
N PHE A 73 4.23 9.38 5.35
CA PHE A 73 3.41 8.96 4.21
C PHE A 73 3.35 7.44 4.02
N GLN A 74 4.33 6.71 4.57
CA GLN A 74 4.49 5.26 4.44
C GLN A 74 3.22 4.51 4.87
N VAL A 75 2.60 4.90 5.98
CA VAL A 75 1.39 4.27 6.53
C VAL A 75 0.12 4.55 5.70
N HIS A 76 0.19 5.51 4.78
CA HIS A 76 -0.94 5.94 3.93
C HIS A 76 -0.82 5.45 2.49
N ASN A 77 0.18 4.62 2.20
CA ASN A 77 0.36 3.96 0.91
C ASN A 77 0.50 2.48 1.20
N ASN A 78 -0.23 1.62 0.51
CA ASN A 78 -0.23 0.16 0.75
C ASN A 78 0.44 -0.62 -0.38
N CYS A 79 0.31 -1.95 -0.34
CA CYS A 79 0.75 -2.88 -1.39
C CYS A 79 0.26 -2.46 -2.79
N TYR A 80 -0.99 -2.01 -2.91
CA TYR A 80 -1.59 -1.60 -4.18
C TYR A 80 -1.02 -0.27 -4.68
N ASN A 81 -0.85 0.71 -3.80
CA ASN A 81 -0.16 1.96 -4.15
C ASN A 81 1.25 1.72 -4.67
N TYR A 82 2.01 0.89 -3.94
CA TYR A 82 3.37 0.55 -4.32
C TYR A 82 3.41 -0.19 -5.65
N SER A 83 2.57 -1.21 -5.81
CA SER A 83 2.53 -2.04 -7.01
C SER A 83 2.06 -1.28 -8.24
N CYS A 84 1.15 -0.31 -8.10
CA CYS A 84 0.80 0.58 -9.20
C CYS A 84 1.86 1.67 -9.48
N ASN A 85 2.89 1.78 -8.64
CA ASN A 85 3.89 2.85 -8.66
C ASN A 85 3.25 4.25 -8.50
N VAL A 86 2.25 4.36 -7.62
CA VAL A 86 1.51 5.61 -7.36
C VAL A 86 1.30 5.80 -5.86
N ALA A 87 2.01 6.74 -5.26
CA ALA A 87 1.80 7.13 -3.87
C ALA A 87 0.62 8.11 -3.78
N THR A 88 -0.57 7.57 -3.57
CA THR A 88 -1.82 8.35 -3.48
C THR A 88 -1.97 9.07 -2.14
N ASN A 89 -1.26 8.59 -1.11
CA ASN A 89 -1.37 9.04 0.27
C ASN A 89 -2.79 8.91 0.85
N SER A 90 -3.54 7.90 0.40
CA SER A 90 -4.94 7.65 0.79
C SER A 90 -5.29 6.18 1.05
N PHE A 91 -4.29 5.30 1.04
CA PHE A 91 -4.44 3.85 1.14
C PHE A 91 -5.40 3.33 0.06
N ALA A 92 -4.95 3.35 -1.20
CA ALA A 92 -5.81 3.04 -2.35
C ALA A 92 -6.33 1.60 -2.29
N GLN A 93 -7.50 1.38 -2.90
CA GLN A 93 -8.13 0.07 -2.99
C GLN A 93 -8.61 -0.12 -4.44
N PRO A 94 -8.45 -1.31 -5.03
CA PRO A 94 -8.86 -1.58 -6.40
C PRO A 94 -10.30 -1.17 -6.68
N GLY A 95 -10.50 -0.29 -7.67
CA GLY A 95 -11.81 0.19 -8.11
C GLY A 95 -12.49 1.19 -7.17
N ARG A 96 -11.88 1.56 -6.04
CA ARG A 96 -12.52 2.47 -5.05
C ARG A 96 -12.79 3.85 -5.63
N LYS A 97 -11.90 4.35 -6.49
CA LYS A 97 -12.12 5.60 -7.21
C LYS A 97 -13.38 5.55 -8.08
N HIS A 98 -13.72 4.38 -8.59
CA HIS A 98 -14.85 4.13 -9.50
C HIS A 98 -16.11 3.63 -8.78
N GLY A 99 -16.10 3.63 -7.44
CA GLY A 99 -17.26 3.27 -6.61
C GLY A 99 -17.34 1.79 -6.23
N LEU A 100 -16.33 0.98 -6.56
CA LEU A 100 -16.23 -0.40 -6.09
C LEU A 100 -15.63 -0.44 -4.68
N PHE A 101 -16.36 -0.99 -3.71
CA PHE A 101 -15.88 -1.19 -2.35
C PHE A 101 -15.82 -2.68 -2.07
N LEU A 102 -14.60 -3.20 -2.02
CA LEU A 102 -14.36 -4.62 -1.74
C LEU A 102 -14.78 -4.93 -0.30
N GLY A 103 -15.62 -5.96 -0.15
CA GLY A 103 -15.96 -6.55 1.14
C GLY A 103 -14.92 -7.60 1.52
N ALA A 104 -15.34 -8.87 1.64
CA ALA A 104 -14.40 -9.98 1.63
C ALA A 104 -13.83 -10.16 0.21
N PRO A 105 -12.55 -9.84 -0.03
CA PRO A 105 -12.02 -9.77 -1.39
C PRO A 105 -11.89 -11.18 -1.99
N THR A 106 -12.37 -11.33 -3.23
CA THR A 106 -12.05 -12.48 -4.10
C THR A 106 -11.10 -12.01 -5.20
N GLY A 107 -10.31 -12.92 -5.77
CA GLY A 107 -9.42 -12.55 -6.87
C GLY A 107 -10.15 -11.97 -8.07
N GLU A 108 -11.36 -12.46 -8.38
CA GLU A 108 -12.20 -11.91 -9.45
C GLU A 108 -12.57 -10.45 -9.18
N TRP A 109 -13.09 -10.14 -7.98
CA TRP A 109 -13.49 -8.77 -7.64
C TRP A 109 -12.31 -7.81 -7.56
N VAL A 110 -11.16 -8.29 -7.07
CA VAL A 110 -9.93 -7.50 -7.01
C VAL A 110 -9.42 -7.19 -8.41
N VAL A 111 -9.43 -8.17 -9.34
CA VAL A 111 -9.09 -7.94 -10.74
C VAL A 111 -10.07 -6.99 -11.41
N ASP A 112 -11.37 -7.14 -11.19
CA ASP A 112 -12.38 -6.23 -11.75
C ASP A 112 -12.19 -4.79 -11.27
N GLY A 113 -11.85 -4.60 -10.00
CA GLY A 113 -11.49 -3.28 -9.46
C GLY A 113 -10.22 -2.73 -10.10
N ALA A 114 -9.17 -3.55 -10.20
CA ALA A 114 -7.90 -3.16 -10.80
C ALA A 114 -8.06 -2.78 -12.29
N ARG A 115 -8.94 -3.47 -13.02
CA ARG A 115 -9.25 -3.14 -14.42
C ARG A 115 -9.98 -1.81 -14.57
N GLN A 116 -10.87 -1.46 -13.63
CA GLN A 116 -11.50 -0.14 -13.61
C GLN A 116 -10.47 0.97 -13.38
N ASP A 117 -9.44 0.69 -12.58
CA ASP A 117 -8.32 1.60 -12.34
C ASP A 117 -7.29 1.64 -13.48
N GLY A 118 -7.45 0.81 -14.53
CA GLY A 118 -6.62 0.82 -15.73
C GLY A 118 -5.57 -0.30 -15.84
N LEU A 119 -5.54 -1.26 -14.92
CA LEU A 119 -4.67 -2.45 -15.04
C LEU A 119 -5.24 -3.45 -16.05
N GLU A 120 -4.37 -4.26 -16.64
CA GLU A 120 -4.73 -5.26 -17.64
C GLU A 120 -4.39 -6.67 -17.12
N TYR A 121 -5.38 -7.57 -17.04
CA TYR A 121 -5.09 -8.96 -16.65
C TYR A 121 -4.33 -9.68 -17.76
N VAL A 122 -3.19 -10.31 -17.40
CA VAL A 122 -2.27 -10.92 -18.37
C VAL A 122 -2.39 -12.44 -18.37
N GLY A 123 -2.47 -13.06 -17.19
CA GLY A 123 -2.51 -14.50 -17.07
C GLY A 123 -2.10 -15.02 -15.70
N ASN A 124 -1.83 -16.32 -15.59
CA ASN A 124 -1.53 -17.00 -14.34
C ASN A 124 -0.17 -17.71 -14.35
N CYS A 125 0.68 -17.44 -15.34
CA CYS A 125 2.05 -17.93 -15.36
C CYS A 125 2.99 -16.96 -16.07
N LEU A 126 4.29 -17.01 -15.73
CA LEU A 126 5.31 -16.11 -16.28
C LEU A 126 5.48 -16.24 -17.80
N SER A 127 5.16 -17.37 -18.42
CA SER A 127 5.21 -17.49 -19.89
C SER A 127 4.21 -16.55 -20.56
N GLN A 128 3.00 -16.41 -20.03
CA GLN A 128 2.01 -15.46 -20.55
C GLN A 128 2.45 -14.00 -20.37
N VAL A 129 3.15 -13.72 -19.26
CA VAL A 129 3.77 -12.41 -19.03
C VAL A 129 4.85 -12.11 -20.08
N ARG A 130 5.72 -13.08 -20.40
CA ARG A 130 6.74 -12.94 -21.44
C ARG A 130 6.14 -12.75 -22.82
N ASP A 131 5.08 -13.50 -23.14
CA ASP A 131 4.35 -13.36 -24.40
C ASP A 131 3.72 -11.96 -24.54
N HIS A 132 3.12 -11.46 -23.46
CA HIS A 132 2.57 -10.10 -23.41
C HIS A 132 3.67 -9.03 -23.53
N ALA A 133 4.79 -9.18 -22.82
CA ALA A 133 5.90 -8.22 -22.80
C ALA A 133 6.52 -7.98 -24.17
N SER A 134 6.41 -8.94 -25.09
CA SER A 134 6.91 -8.81 -26.46
C SER A 134 6.24 -7.69 -27.26
N ASN A 135 5.02 -7.27 -26.88
CA ASN A 135 4.26 -6.21 -27.57
C ASN A 135 3.64 -5.18 -26.61
N ALA A 136 3.94 -5.26 -25.32
CA ALA A 136 3.35 -4.37 -24.32
C ALA A 136 3.84 -2.92 -24.51
N PRO A 137 2.97 -1.92 -24.25
CA PRO A 137 3.43 -0.53 -24.14
C PRO A 137 4.32 -0.35 -22.90
N GLU A 138 4.84 0.87 -22.70
CA GLU A 138 5.58 1.18 -21.47
C GLU A 138 4.69 1.00 -20.24
N GLY A 139 5.22 0.35 -19.20
CA GLY A 139 4.50 -0.02 -17.99
C GLY A 139 5.31 -1.03 -17.19
N HIS A 140 4.66 -1.77 -16.29
CA HIS A 140 5.28 -2.86 -15.54
C HIS A 140 4.29 -3.94 -15.12
N TYR A 141 4.80 -5.08 -14.66
CA TYR A 141 3.97 -6.18 -14.21
C TYR A 141 3.80 -6.20 -12.70
N VAL A 142 2.66 -6.73 -12.27
CA VAL A 142 2.36 -7.00 -10.87
C VAL A 142 1.77 -8.40 -10.73
N ALA A 143 1.97 -9.03 -9.57
CA ALA A 143 1.29 -10.26 -9.18
C ALA A 143 0.25 -9.94 -8.12
N LEU A 144 -0.93 -10.54 -8.27
CA LEU A 144 -2.00 -10.53 -7.29
C LEU A 144 -1.99 -11.84 -6.51
N LEU A 145 -2.06 -11.72 -5.20
CA LEU A 145 -2.29 -12.84 -4.28
C LEU A 145 -3.53 -12.60 -3.44
N ILE A 146 -4.22 -13.68 -3.08
CA ILE A 146 -5.48 -13.64 -2.34
C ILE A 146 -5.36 -14.53 -1.11
N SER A 147 -5.74 -13.98 0.04
CA SER A 147 -5.99 -14.75 1.25
C SER A 147 -7.50 -14.80 1.45
N PRO A 148 -8.16 -15.94 1.17
CA PRO A 148 -9.61 -16.06 1.33
C PRO A 148 -10.05 -15.80 2.77
N ALA A 149 -11.28 -15.32 2.95
CA ALA A 149 -11.84 -15.17 4.29
C ALA A 149 -11.94 -16.52 5.01
N ASP A 150 -11.55 -16.54 6.29
CA ASP A 150 -11.68 -17.70 7.16
C ASP A 150 -12.40 -17.32 8.45
N GLN A 151 -13.71 -17.62 8.47
CA GLN A 151 -14.55 -17.32 9.62
C GLN A 151 -14.20 -18.12 10.87
N SER A 152 -13.51 -19.26 10.73
CA SER A 152 -13.14 -20.11 11.86
C SER A 152 -12.12 -19.42 12.78
N VAL A 153 -11.29 -18.55 12.20
CA VAL A 153 -10.31 -17.71 12.91
C VAL A 153 -10.69 -16.23 12.89
N GLY A 154 -11.81 -15.87 12.27
CA GLY A 154 -12.28 -14.48 12.17
C GLY A 154 -11.47 -13.63 11.18
N TRP A 155 -10.79 -14.26 10.23
CA TRP A 155 -10.07 -13.58 9.16
C TRP A 155 -11.06 -13.09 8.09
N PRO A 156 -11.12 -11.78 7.78
CA PRO A 156 -12.09 -11.22 6.83
C PRO A 156 -11.77 -11.50 5.36
N GLY A 157 -10.58 -12.04 5.08
CA GLY A 157 -10.02 -12.13 3.75
C GLY A 157 -9.21 -10.87 3.41
N ASP A 158 -8.21 -11.04 2.57
CA ASP A 158 -7.31 -9.97 2.15
C ASP A 158 -6.70 -10.25 0.77
N TYR A 159 -6.02 -9.26 0.21
CA TYR A 159 -5.24 -9.40 -1.01
C TYR A 159 -3.88 -8.73 -0.86
N HIS A 160 -2.91 -9.23 -1.61
CA HIS A 160 -1.55 -8.68 -1.63
C HIS A 160 -1.08 -8.46 -3.07
N TRP A 161 -0.23 -7.46 -3.26
CA TRP A 161 0.31 -7.11 -4.56
C TRP A 161 1.83 -7.06 -4.51
N VAL A 162 2.44 -7.60 -5.56
CA VAL A 162 3.90 -7.67 -5.72
C VAL A 162 4.25 -7.03 -7.06
N ARG A 163 5.20 -6.11 -7.08
CA ARG A 163 5.66 -5.40 -8.26
C ARG A 163 6.84 -6.10 -8.90
N CYS A 164 6.88 -6.19 -10.22
CA CYS A 164 8.09 -6.55 -10.95
C CYS A 164 8.95 -5.30 -11.11
N ASP A 165 10.22 -5.38 -10.67
CA ASP A 165 11.17 -4.27 -10.79
C ASP A 165 12.03 -4.38 -12.06
N ASP A 166 11.83 -5.44 -12.86
CA ASP A 166 12.53 -5.68 -14.12
C ASP A 166 11.60 -6.34 -15.15
N ASN A 167 11.14 -5.56 -16.11
CA ASN A 167 10.27 -6.06 -17.19
C ASN A 167 11.01 -6.82 -18.29
N VAL A 168 12.32 -6.98 -18.21
CA VAL A 168 13.13 -7.71 -19.19
C VAL A 168 13.32 -9.15 -18.75
N SER A 169 13.94 -9.38 -17.58
CA SER A 169 14.19 -10.74 -17.10
C SER A 169 13.04 -11.32 -16.27
N LEU A 170 12.19 -10.44 -15.69
CA LEU A 170 11.08 -10.80 -14.80
C LEU A 170 11.52 -11.59 -13.56
N ASN A 171 12.78 -11.42 -13.12
CA ASN A 171 13.39 -12.19 -12.02
C ASN A 171 13.61 -11.37 -10.74
N THR A 172 13.19 -10.10 -10.71
CA THR A 172 13.30 -9.24 -9.52
C THR A 172 11.94 -8.65 -9.22
N TRP A 173 11.45 -8.96 -8.03
CA TRP A 173 10.15 -8.51 -7.56
C TRP A 173 10.26 -7.96 -6.15
N SER A 174 9.32 -7.08 -5.82
CA SER A 174 9.25 -6.40 -4.54
C SER A 174 7.83 -6.19 -4.09
N GLN A 175 7.67 -6.01 -2.79
CA GLN A 175 6.39 -5.91 -2.14
C GLN A 175 6.42 -4.89 -1.01
N LYS A 176 5.22 -4.53 -0.57
CA LYS A 176 5.01 -3.70 0.60
C LYS A 176 3.85 -4.29 1.39
N ASP A 177 4.08 -4.65 2.65
CA ASP A 177 3.03 -5.19 3.50
C ASP A 177 2.25 -4.07 4.17
N GLY A 178 1.06 -3.75 3.64
CA GLY A 178 0.24 -2.67 4.16
C GLY A 178 1.03 -1.37 4.39
N GLY A 179 1.09 -0.93 5.64
CA GLY A 179 1.83 0.28 6.05
C GLY A 179 3.32 0.09 6.32
N ASP A 180 3.89 -1.11 6.17
CA ASP A 180 5.30 -1.41 6.48
C ASP A 180 6.26 -1.00 5.38
N GLN A 181 7.57 -1.17 5.61
CA GLN A 181 8.59 -0.79 4.64
C GLN A 181 8.53 -1.66 3.38
N VAL A 182 8.92 -1.08 2.25
CA VAL A 182 9.08 -1.83 1.00
C VAL A 182 10.25 -2.79 1.14
N THR A 183 10.10 -3.99 0.61
CA THR A 183 11.12 -5.05 0.61
C THR A 183 11.10 -5.84 -0.69
N ASN A 184 12.23 -6.41 -1.08
CA ASN A 184 12.33 -7.39 -2.18
C ASN A 184 12.35 -8.84 -1.68
N PHE A 185 11.90 -9.05 -0.44
CA PHE A 185 11.80 -10.35 0.21
C PHE A 185 10.34 -10.82 0.35
N ASP A 186 10.15 -12.12 0.24
CA ASP A 186 8.93 -12.82 0.62
C ASP A 186 8.77 -12.84 2.16
N PHE A 187 7.68 -13.42 2.67
CA PHE A 187 7.42 -13.43 4.12
C PHE A 187 8.35 -14.35 4.92
N ALA A 188 9.15 -15.18 4.25
CA ALA A 188 10.22 -15.97 4.87
C ALA A 188 11.60 -15.29 4.78
N GLY A 189 11.70 -14.11 4.18
CA GLY A 189 12.95 -13.37 4.04
C GLY A 189 13.79 -13.77 2.82
N ASN A 190 13.23 -14.52 1.87
CA ASN A 190 13.93 -14.90 0.64
C ASN A 190 13.67 -13.89 -0.48
N ALA A 191 14.64 -13.66 -1.35
CA ALA A 191 14.46 -12.78 -2.51
C ALA A 191 13.33 -13.28 -3.43
N ILE A 192 12.46 -12.39 -3.86
CA ILE A 192 11.32 -12.75 -4.71
C ILE A 192 11.78 -12.79 -6.17
N VAL A 193 11.96 -14.00 -6.70
CA VAL A 193 12.30 -14.24 -8.11
C VAL A 193 11.04 -14.60 -8.93
N ASN A 194 10.13 -15.37 -8.33
CA ASN A 194 8.86 -15.74 -8.91
C ASN A 194 7.76 -15.63 -7.84
N PRO A 195 6.83 -14.67 -7.92
CA PRO A 195 5.75 -14.54 -6.95
C PRO A 195 4.85 -15.78 -6.82
N GLN A 196 4.74 -16.59 -7.86
CA GLN A 196 3.94 -17.83 -7.82
C GLN A 196 4.57 -18.92 -6.95
N GLU A 197 5.88 -18.86 -6.72
CA GLU A 197 6.66 -19.88 -5.99
C GLU A 197 7.21 -19.37 -4.64
N ALA A 198 7.09 -18.08 -4.36
CA ALA A 198 7.58 -17.45 -3.14
C ALA A 198 6.73 -17.80 -1.91
N ASN A 199 7.28 -17.58 -0.71
CA ASN A 199 6.57 -17.84 0.54
C ASN A 199 5.70 -16.64 0.95
N TRP A 200 4.38 -16.86 0.95
CA TRP A 200 3.38 -15.87 1.35
C TRP A 200 2.58 -16.29 2.58
N VAL A 201 3.19 -17.08 3.46
CA VAL A 201 2.64 -17.44 4.76
C VAL A 201 3.13 -16.41 5.78
N VAL A 202 2.19 -15.73 6.43
CA VAL A 202 2.49 -14.71 7.44
C VAL A 202 1.73 -15.01 8.73
N ASN A 203 2.41 -14.75 9.85
CA ASN A 203 1.79 -14.73 11.16
C ASN A 203 1.24 -13.32 11.42
N GLN A 204 -0.08 -13.17 11.40
CA GLN A 204 -0.79 -11.91 11.67
C GLN A 204 -0.85 -11.57 13.17
N GLY A 205 -0.30 -12.44 14.01
CA GLY A 205 -0.45 -12.36 15.46
C GLY A 205 -1.90 -12.57 15.90
N PRO A 206 -2.22 -12.21 17.15
CA PRO A 206 -3.58 -12.26 17.65
C PRO A 206 -4.42 -11.13 17.06
N MET A 207 -5.49 -11.46 16.34
CA MET A 207 -6.42 -10.46 15.79
C MET A 207 -7.44 -9.94 16.81
N LYS A 208 -7.63 -10.64 17.94
CA LYS A 208 -8.55 -10.24 19.01
C LYS A 208 -7.77 -10.07 20.30
N GLN A 209 -8.05 -8.99 21.03
CA GLN A 209 -7.33 -8.65 22.25
C GLN A 209 -7.47 -9.72 23.36
N ASP A 210 -8.54 -10.52 23.32
CA ASP A 210 -8.89 -11.58 24.26
C ASP A 210 -8.54 -12.99 23.76
N ASP A 211 -8.06 -13.14 22.52
CA ASP A 211 -7.61 -14.40 21.96
C ASP A 211 -6.08 -14.35 21.73
N PRO A 212 -5.28 -15.04 22.55
CA PRO A 212 -3.83 -15.01 22.42
C PRO A 212 -3.31 -15.86 21.25
N ASN A 213 -4.19 -16.55 20.51
CA ASN A 213 -3.76 -17.39 19.41
C ASN A 213 -3.42 -16.55 18.20
N ASP A 214 -2.21 -16.78 17.70
CA ASP A 214 -1.74 -16.25 16.44
C ASP A 214 -2.55 -16.82 15.27
N ILE A 215 -2.90 -15.96 14.33
CA ILE A 215 -3.53 -16.36 13.08
C ILE A 215 -2.45 -16.42 12.01
N ILE A 216 -2.27 -17.61 11.45
CA ILE A 216 -1.38 -17.83 10.31
C ILE A 216 -2.24 -17.80 9.06
N VAL A 217 -1.95 -16.86 8.15
CA VAL A 217 -2.64 -16.73 6.87
C VAL A 217 -1.68 -17.02 5.73
N THR A 218 -2.21 -17.60 4.66
CA THR A 218 -1.49 -17.82 3.41
C THR A 218 -2.14 -17.00 2.32
N TYR A 219 -1.34 -16.29 1.54
CA TYR A 219 -1.81 -15.64 0.32
C TYR A 219 -1.49 -16.54 -0.87
N ASP A 220 -2.52 -17.05 -1.54
CA ASP A 220 -2.37 -17.86 -2.73
C ASP A 220 -2.22 -16.98 -3.96
N PHE A 221 -1.29 -17.35 -4.84
CA PHE A 221 -1.10 -16.66 -6.12
C PHE A 221 -2.37 -16.76 -6.97
N TYR A 222 -2.86 -15.62 -7.48
CA TYR A 222 -4.05 -15.55 -8.32
C TYR A 222 -3.71 -15.31 -9.79
N GLY A 223 -2.84 -14.33 -10.07
CA GLY A 223 -2.48 -13.99 -11.44
C GLY A 223 -1.59 -12.76 -11.56
N TYR A 224 -1.11 -12.55 -12.78
CA TYR A 224 -0.34 -11.38 -13.18
C TYR A 224 -1.21 -10.36 -13.89
N LEU A 225 -0.96 -9.09 -13.60
CA LEU A 225 -1.54 -7.97 -14.31
C LEU A 225 -0.42 -7.06 -14.83
N PHE A 226 -0.73 -6.29 -15.86
CA PHE A 226 0.10 -5.24 -16.42
C PHE A 226 -0.44 -3.87 -15.98
N VAL A 227 0.47 -2.97 -15.65
CA VAL A 227 0.23 -1.61 -15.19
C VAL A 227 0.77 -0.66 -16.27
N PRO A 228 -0.08 -0.13 -17.17
CA PRO A 228 0.38 0.77 -18.20
C PRO A 228 0.85 2.10 -17.62
N LYS A 229 2.02 2.60 -18.04
CA LYS A 229 2.58 3.86 -17.55
C LYS A 229 1.64 5.03 -17.81
N GLY A 230 1.36 5.81 -16.77
CA GLY A 230 0.58 7.04 -16.86
C GLY A 230 -0.91 6.86 -17.16
N LYS A 231 -1.43 5.63 -17.15
CA LYS A 231 -2.87 5.35 -17.38
C LYS A 231 -3.64 4.94 -16.13
N ILE A 232 -2.95 4.84 -15.00
CA ILE A 232 -3.53 4.33 -13.75
C ILE A 232 -4.31 5.42 -13.02
N ASP A 233 -5.54 5.07 -12.62
CA ASP A 233 -6.50 5.97 -12.01
C ASP A 233 -7.07 5.40 -10.71
N ILE A 234 -6.27 5.45 -9.63
CA ILE A 234 -6.54 4.74 -8.35
C ILE A 234 -6.92 5.63 -7.16
N ILE A 235 -7.00 6.95 -7.35
CA ILE A 235 -7.49 7.91 -6.34
C ILE A 235 -8.15 9.13 -6.97
#